data_AF-A0A1I7S735-F1
#
_entry.id   AF-A0A1I7S735-F1
#
_cell.length_a   1.000
_cell.length_b   1.000
_cell.length_c   1.000
_cell.angle_alpha   90.00
_cell.angle_beta   90.00
_cell.angle_gamma   90.00
#
_symmetry.space_group_name_H-M   'P 1'
#
loop_
_entity.id
_entity.type
_entity.pdbx_description
1 polymer ?
#
loop_
_entity_poly.entity_id
_entity_poly.type
_entity_poly.pdbx_seq_one_letter_code
_entity_poly.pdbx_strand_id
1 'polypeptide(L)'
;MKDPVNDPLAVTLFIDFLAIRAGNYEYLSDLFENYGKLKNWDMLPNFLYNVSFAYHKLFEKTGDEKWKRKEKELVKTALIRFPSFVGALVDRLGLEPSDEVKKSGHFDTKLRCPKGIRILVNIVLKHSFDFWSQGYQLKWLQENATEFSKHLKEYRKEVTEWDAQ
;
A
#
# COMPACT_ATOMS: atom_id res chain seq x y z
N MET A 1 -13.93 5.73 22.40
CA MET A 1 -12.95 5.79 21.29
C MET A 1 -11.63 5.28 21.85
N LYS A 2 -11.01 4.24 21.27
CA LYS A 2 -9.75 3.68 21.81
C LYS A 2 -8.63 4.72 21.63
N ASP A 3 -7.74 4.83 22.60
CA ASP A 3 -6.60 5.76 22.57
C ASP A 3 -5.62 5.34 21.46
N PRO A 4 -5.45 6.14 20.39
CA PRO A 4 -4.52 5.82 19.32
C PRO A 4 -3.06 6.19 19.66
N VAL A 5 -2.80 6.89 20.77
CA VAL A 5 -1.45 7.20 21.26
C VAL A 5 -0.93 6.04 22.08
N ASN A 6 -1.73 5.56 23.03
CA ASN A 6 -1.47 4.36 23.78
C ASN A 6 -2.36 3.26 23.21
N ASP A 7 -1.98 2.71 22.05
CA ASP A 7 -2.65 1.56 21.42
C ASP A 7 -1.98 0.25 21.89
N PRO A 8 -2.29 -0.27 23.11
CA PRO A 8 -1.65 -1.48 23.63
C PRO A 8 -2.02 -2.72 22.83
N LEU A 9 -3.00 -2.62 21.93
CA LEU A 9 -3.54 -3.71 21.14
C LEU A 9 -3.06 -3.70 19.68
N ALA A 10 -2.23 -2.71 19.30
CA ALA A 10 -1.74 -2.53 17.93
C ALA A 10 -2.87 -2.51 16.87
N VAL A 11 -4.04 -2.01 17.23
CA VAL A 11 -5.22 -1.87 16.34
C VAL A 11 -4.89 -1.08 15.10
N THR A 12 -4.02 -0.08 15.21
CA THR A 12 -3.54 0.76 14.10
C THR A 12 -2.94 -0.06 12.95
N LEU A 13 -2.36 -1.24 13.23
CA LEU A 13 -1.72 -2.08 12.20
C LEU A 13 -2.67 -2.99 11.43
N PHE A 14 -3.96 -3.06 11.81
CA PHE A 14 -4.92 -3.95 11.13
C PHE A 14 -6.36 -3.41 11.02
N ILE A 15 -6.69 -2.26 11.61
CA ILE A 15 -8.04 -1.68 11.55
C ILE A 15 -8.48 -1.35 10.12
N ASP A 16 -7.53 -0.91 9.29
CA ASP A 16 -7.71 -0.65 7.88
C ASP A 16 -8.05 -1.93 7.10
N PHE A 17 -7.39 -3.04 7.43
CA PHE A 17 -7.71 -4.34 6.86
C PHE A 17 -9.13 -4.80 7.22
N LEU A 18 -9.55 -4.61 8.48
CA LEU A 18 -10.93 -4.93 8.88
C LEU A 18 -11.96 -4.09 8.09
N ALA A 19 -11.69 -2.80 7.91
CA ALA A 19 -12.57 -1.92 7.15
C ALA A 19 -12.69 -2.35 5.68
N ILE A 20 -11.57 -2.67 5.03
CA ILE A 20 -11.57 -3.21 3.67
C ILE A 20 -12.36 -4.50 3.56
N ARG A 21 -12.11 -5.45 4.48
CA ARG A 21 -12.77 -6.76 4.45
C ARG A 21 -14.27 -6.65 4.67
N ALA A 22 -14.71 -5.67 5.44
CA ALA A 22 -16.11 -5.34 5.63
C ALA A 22 -16.74 -4.56 4.46
N GLY A 23 -15.94 -4.13 3.47
CA GLY A 23 -16.44 -3.28 2.37
C GLY A 23 -16.74 -1.83 2.78
N ASN A 24 -16.27 -1.40 3.95
CA ASN A 24 -16.51 -0.06 4.50
C ASN A 24 -15.47 0.94 3.97
N TYR A 25 -15.48 1.18 2.66
CA TYR A 25 -14.48 2.01 1.98
C TYR A 25 -14.57 3.50 2.36
N GLU A 26 -15.79 4.02 2.51
CA GLU A 26 -16.04 5.39 2.96
C GLU A 26 -15.47 5.62 4.37
N TYR A 27 -15.72 4.69 5.29
CA TYR A 27 -15.15 4.76 6.64
C TYR A 27 -13.63 4.78 6.62
N LEU A 28 -12.99 3.91 5.81
CA LEU A 28 -11.54 3.85 5.74
C LEU A 28 -10.95 5.14 5.13
N SER A 29 -11.59 5.68 4.10
CA SER A 29 -11.27 6.98 3.51
C SER A 29 -11.31 8.08 4.57
N ASP A 30 -12.43 8.22 5.27
CA ASP A 30 -12.62 9.25 6.28
C ASP A 30 -11.67 9.08 7.46
N LEU A 31 -11.41 7.84 7.87
CA LEU A 31 -10.46 7.52 8.93
C LEU A 31 -9.04 7.99 8.56
N PHE A 32 -8.60 7.71 7.34
CA PHE A 32 -7.27 8.13 6.88
C PHE A 32 -7.17 9.65 6.67
N GLU A 33 -8.19 10.29 6.11
CA GLU A 33 -8.17 11.73 5.83
C GLU A 33 -8.20 12.57 7.12
N ASN A 34 -9.01 12.17 8.10
CA ASN A 34 -9.19 12.93 9.33
C ASN A 34 -8.13 12.64 10.39
N TYR A 35 -7.65 11.39 10.47
CA TYR A 35 -6.73 10.96 11.54
C TYR A 35 -5.36 10.53 11.04
N GLY A 36 -5.25 10.08 9.79
CA GLY A 36 -4.01 9.52 9.27
C GLY A 36 -2.85 10.52 9.25
N LYS A 37 -3.12 11.77 8.85
CA LYS A 37 -2.09 12.83 8.83
C LYS A 37 -1.59 13.23 10.23
N LEU A 38 -2.47 13.20 11.22
CA LEU A 38 -2.12 13.57 12.60
C LEU A 38 -1.29 12.48 13.31
N LYS A 39 -1.32 11.26 12.79
CA LYS A 39 -0.69 10.08 13.38
C LYS A 39 0.43 9.47 12.52
N ASN A 40 0.83 10.17 11.46
CA ASN A 40 1.82 9.70 10.49
C ASN A 40 1.46 8.32 9.91
N TRP A 41 0.17 8.04 9.70
CA TRP A 41 -0.24 6.76 9.11
C TRP A 41 0.16 6.62 7.64
N ASP A 42 0.53 7.73 6.99
CA ASP A 42 1.21 7.72 5.69
C ASP A 42 2.65 7.15 5.75
N MET A 43 3.16 6.87 6.96
CA MET A 43 4.39 6.11 7.21
C MET A 43 4.13 4.62 7.44
N LEU A 44 2.91 4.13 7.19
CA LEU A 44 2.55 2.72 7.36
C LEU A 44 2.08 2.11 6.03
N PRO A 45 2.60 0.92 5.64
CA PRO A 45 2.26 0.32 4.36
C PRO A 45 0.80 -0.12 4.29
N ASN A 46 0.23 -0.61 5.40
CA ASN A 46 -1.16 -1.06 5.46
C ASN A 46 -2.11 0.06 5.03
N PHE A 47 -1.99 1.26 5.61
CA PHE A 47 -2.83 2.39 5.24
C PHE A 47 -2.61 2.83 3.79
N LEU A 48 -1.37 2.98 3.32
CA LEU A 48 -1.14 3.44 1.94
C LEU A 48 -1.74 2.47 0.90
N TYR A 49 -1.54 1.16 1.04
CA TYR A 49 -2.08 0.17 0.10
C TYR A 49 -3.58 -0.04 0.27
N ASN A 50 -4.08 -0.14 1.51
CA ASN A 50 -5.49 -0.40 1.74
C ASN A 50 -6.35 0.83 1.40
N VAL A 51 -5.95 2.03 1.81
CA VAL A 51 -6.72 3.25 1.51
C VAL A 51 -6.71 3.54 0.00
N SER A 52 -5.59 3.30 -0.70
CA SER A 52 -5.56 3.47 -2.16
C SER A 52 -6.54 2.51 -2.86
N PHE A 53 -6.58 1.25 -2.44
CA PHE A 53 -7.57 0.30 -2.95
C PHE A 53 -9.01 0.68 -2.58
N ALA A 54 -9.23 1.26 -1.39
CA ALA A 54 -10.54 1.78 -1.01
C ALA A 54 -10.99 2.94 -1.92
N TYR A 55 -10.08 3.85 -2.28
CA TYR A 55 -10.37 4.91 -3.26
C TYR A 55 -10.71 4.33 -4.63
N HIS A 56 -9.98 3.31 -5.09
CA HIS A 56 -10.33 2.59 -6.32
C HIS A 56 -11.77 2.05 -6.26
N LYS A 57 -12.15 1.40 -5.17
CA LYS A 57 -13.51 0.87 -4.97
C LYS A 57 -14.58 1.96 -4.91
N LEU A 58 -14.27 3.10 -4.30
CA LEU A 58 -15.15 4.26 -4.28
C LEU A 58 -15.34 4.85 -5.68
N PHE A 59 -14.27 4.95 -6.48
CA PHE A 59 -14.35 5.37 -7.88
C PHE A 59 -15.24 4.42 -8.69
N GLU A 60 -15.06 3.10 -8.56
CA GLU A 60 -15.92 2.11 -9.23
C GLU A 60 -17.40 2.25 -8.85
N LYS A 61 -17.68 2.58 -7.58
CA LYS A 61 -19.05 2.71 -7.06
C LYS A 61 -19.72 4.02 -7.48
N THR A 62 -18.99 5.13 -7.52
CA THR A 62 -19.58 6.47 -7.70
C THR A 62 -19.29 7.10 -9.07
N GLY A 63 -18.25 6.67 -9.77
CA GLY A 63 -17.74 7.31 -10.98
C GLY A 63 -17.09 8.68 -10.74
N ASP A 64 -16.86 9.08 -9.49
CA ASP A 64 -16.29 10.39 -9.16
C ASP A 64 -14.76 10.40 -9.35
N GLU A 65 -14.30 11.15 -10.35
CA GLU A 65 -12.88 11.34 -10.68
C GLU A 65 -12.02 11.90 -9.53
N LYS A 66 -12.63 12.46 -8.47
CA LYS A 66 -11.93 12.77 -7.22
C LYS A 66 -11.26 11.52 -6.63
N TRP A 67 -11.96 10.39 -6.58
CA TRP A 67 -11.43 9.16 -5.97
C TRP A 67 -10.29 8.58 -6.80
N LYS A 68 -10.43 8.57 -8.12
CA LYS A 68 -9.38 8.13 -9.04
C LYS A 68 -8.10 8.94 -8.92
N ARG A 69 -8.19 10.27 -8.77
CA ARG A 69 -7.01 11.12 -8.52
C ARG A 69 -6.34 10.77 -7.18
N LYS A 70 -7.14 10.62 -6.12
CA LYS A 70 -6.62 10.25 -4.78
C LYS A 70 -5.98 8.87 -4.78
N GLU A 71 -6.59 7.90 -5.45
CA GLU A 71 -6.05 6.56 -5.66
C GLU A 71 -4.68 6.62 -6.32
N LYS A 72 -4.58 7.28 -7.49
CA LYS A 72 -3.33 7.39 -8.26
C LYS A 72 -2.19 8.00 -7.44
N GLU A 73 -2.47 9.08 -6.71
CA GLU A 73 -1.46 9.70 -5.86
C GLU A 73 -1.02 8.77 -4.72
N LEU A 74 -1.99 8.14 -4.03
CA LEU A 74 -1.69 7.35 -2.85
C LEU A 74 -1.01 6.02 -3.17
N VAL A 75 -1.42 5.34 -4.26
CA VAL A 75 -0.77 4.10 -4.70
C VAL A 75 0.66 4.36 -5.19
N LYS A 76 0.90 5.49 -5.89
CA LYS A 76 2.25 5.93 -6.24
C LYS A 76 3.09 6.14 -4.98
N THR A 77 2.57 6.85 -3.99
CA THR A 77 3.25 7.03 -2.70
C THR A 77 3.54 5.68 -2.03
N ALA A 78 2.60 4.73 -2.05
CA ALA A 78 2.79 3.38 -1.51
C ALA A 78 3.96 2.64 -2.19
N LEU A 79 4.00 2.67 -3.53
CA LEU A 79 5.02 1.99 -4.33
C LEU A 79 6.40 2.64 -4.20
N ILE A 80 6.47 3.95 -3.95
CA ILE A 80 7.73 4.66 -3.65
C ILE A 80 8.22 4.29 -2.25
N ARG A 81 7.34 4.40 -1.23
CA ARG A 81 7.73 4.30 0.18
C ARG A 81 7.90 2.88 0.68
N PHE A 82 7.07 1.96 0.20
CA PHE A 82 7.04 0.58 0.67
C PHE A 82 7.09 -0.45 -0.48
N PRO A 83 8.07 -0.35 -1.41
CA PRO A 83 8.17 -1.29 -2.53
C PRO A 83 8.35 -2.74 -2.07
N SER A 84 8.96 -2.94 -0.89
CA SER A 84 9.12 -4.25 -0.27
C SER A 84 7.80 -4.97 0.05
N PHE A 85 6.66 -4.27 0.14
CA PHE A 85 5.35 -4.91 0.29
C PHE A 85 4.99 -5.74 -0.95
N VAL A 86 5.15 -5.16 -2.15
CA VAL A 86 4.91 -5.85 -3.42
C VAL A 86 5.91 -6.99 -3.59
N GLY A 87 7.20 -6.72 -3.34
CA GLY A 87 8.24 -7.74 -3.42
C GLY A 87 7.96 -8.95 -2.52
N ALA A 88 7.64 -8.70 -1.25
CA ALA A 88 7.34 -9.77 -0.29
C ALA A 88 6.05 -10.53 -0.61
N LEU A 89 5.06 -9.86 -1.22
CA LEU A 89 3.85 -10.52 -1.71
C LEU A 89 4.17 -11.46 -2.88
N VAL A 90 4.94 -10.99 -3.87
CA VAL A 90 5.38 -11.78 -5.03
C VAL A 90 6.19 -12.99 -4.58
N ASP A 91 7.19 -12.78 -3.71
CA ASP A 91 8.02 -13.83 -3.13
C ASP A 91 7.16 -14.91 -2.43
N ARG A 92 6.15 -14.47 -1.66
CA ARG A 92 5.27 -15.38 -0.91
C ARG A 92 4.28 -16.14 -1.79
N LEU A 93 3.85 -15.55 -2.90
CA LEU A 93 2.96 -16.21 -3.86
C LEU A 93 3.72 -17.14 -4.82
N GLY A 94 5.05 -17.05 -4.88
CA GLY A 94 5.85 -17.80 -5.86
C GLY A 94 5.53 -17.40 -7.30
N LEU A 95 5.12 -16.14 -7.51
CA LEU A 95 4.76 -15.62 -8.83
C LEU A 95 5.99 -15.05 -9.54
N GLU A 96 5.99 -15.17 -10.86
CA GLU A 96 6.95 -14.47 -11.70
C GLU A 96 6.43 -13.05 -12.00
N PRO A 97 7.14 -11.98 -11.60
CA PRO A 97 6.73 -10.62 -11.91
C PRO A 97 6.86 -10.32 -13.42
N SER A 98 6.16 -9.27 -13.88
CA SER A 98 6.28 -8.78 -15.26
C SER A 98 7.70 -8.34 -15.59
N ASP A 99 8.04 -8.35 -16.87
CA ASP A 99 9.38 -7.97 -17.34
C ASP A 99 9.76 -6.54 -16.93
N GLU A 100 8.81 -5.61 -16.94
CA GLU A 100 9.01 -4.23 -16.48
C GLU A 100 9.35 -4.17 -14.99
N VAL A 101 8.63 -4.92 -14.16
CA VAL A 101 8.87 -5.01 -12.72
C VAL A 101 10.24 -5.61 -12.45
N LYS A 102 10.59 -6.71 -13.13
CA LYS A 102 11.92 -7.35 -13.04
C LYS A 102 13.05 -6.40 -13.44
N LYS A 103 12.94 -5.77 -14.61
CA LYS A 103 13.96 -4.85 -15.14
C LYS A 103 14.19 -3.64 -14.24
N SER A 104 13.15 -3.20 -13.51
CA SER A 104 13.25 -2.03 -12.63
C SER A 104 14.15 -2.27 -11.41
N GLY A 105 14.20 -3.52 -10.90
CA GLY A 105 14.86 -3.85 -9.63
C GLY A 105 14.28 -3.15 -8.38
N HIS A 106 13.22 -2.34 -8.55
CA HIS A 106 12.70 -1.44 -7.50
C HIS A 106 12.05 -2.18 -6.34
N PHE A 107 11.41 -3.31 -6.63
CA PHE A 107 10.65 -4.11 -5.67
C PHE A 107 11.47 -5.20 -4.98
N ASP A 108 12.80 -5.20 -5.16
CA ASP A 108 13.68 -6.18 -4.50
C ASP A 108 13.70 -5.93 -2.98
N THR A 109 13.18 -6.90 -2.24
CA THR A 109 13.05 -6.88 -0.78
C THR A 109 14.40 -6.84 -0.06
N LYS A 110 15.49 -7.23 -0.71
CA LYS A 110 16.84 -7.23 -0.13
C LYS A 110 17.51 -5.86 -0.23
N LEU A 111 17.21 -5.09 -1.28
CA LEU A 111 17.89 -3.83 -1.59
C LEU A 111 17.28 -2.62 -0.88
N ARG A 112 15.94 -2.58 -0.72
CA ARG A 112 15.21 -1.37 -0.29
C ARG A 112 14.34 -1.55 0.96
N CYS A 113 14.79 -2.38 1.89
CA CYS A 113 13.98 -2.68 3.08
C CYS A 113 14.83 -2.75 4.36
N PRO A 114 14.99 -1.62 5.09
CA PRO A 114 15.51 -1.59 6.45
C PRO A 114 14.80 -2.60 7.34
N LYS A 115 15.49 -3.11 8.38
CA LYS A 115 14.96 -4.19 9.25
C LYS A 115 13.59 -3.84 9.86
N GLY A 116 13.38 -2.59 10.27
CA GLY A 116 12.10 -2.12 10.84
C GLY A 116 10.95 -2.18 9.83
N ILE A 117 11.15 -1.63 8.64
CA ILE A 117 10.15 -1.66 7.55
C ILE A 117 9.83 -3.11 7.16
N ARG A 118 10.84 -4.00 7.14
CA ARG A 118 10.64 -5.42 6.83
C ARG A 118 9.73 -6.11 7.84
N ILE A 119 9.95 -5.87 9.12
CA ILE A 119 9.09 -6.39 10.19
C ILE A 119 7.66 -5.87 10.00
N LEU A 120 7.52 -4.57 9.73
CA LEU A 120 6.22 -3.94 9.53
C LEU A 120 5.48 -4.55 8.33
N VAL A 121 6.13 -4.66 7.17
CA VAL A 121 5.57 -5.30 5.96
C VAL A 121 5.16 -6.74 6.25
N ASN A 122 5.98 -7.51 6.96
CA ASN A 122 5.66 -8.89 7.33
C ASN A 122 4.41 -8.98 8.23
N ILE A 123 4.27 -8.07 9.20
CA ILE A 123 3.08 -8.00 10.05
C ILE A 123 1.84 -7.71 9.21
N VAL A 124 1.90 -6.69 8.36
CA VAL A 124 0.78 -6.29 7.50
C VAL A 124 0.39 -7.40 6.54
N LEU A 125 1.36 -8.04 5.88
CA LEU A 125 1.10 -9.18 5.01
C LEU A 125 0.54 -10.36 5.80
N LYS A 126 1.00 -10.63 7.03
CA LYS A 126 0.40 -11.69 7.85
C LYS A 126 -1.10 -11.46 8.08
N HIS A 127 -1.52 -10.21 8.29
CA HIS A 127 -2.93 -9.88 8.48
C HIS A 127 -3.74 -9.88 7.17
N SER A 128 -3.15 -9.40 6.08
CA SER A 128 -3.87 -9.07 4.85
C SER A 128 -3.57 -9.98 3.66
N PHE A 129 -2.77 -11.04 3.85
CA PHE A 129 -2.34 -11.93 2.76
C PHE A 129 -3.52 -12.50 1.97
N ASP A 130 -4.53 -13.06 2.65
CA ASP A 130 -5.69 -13.67 1.98
C ASP A 130 -6.46 -12.68 1.11
N PHE A 131 -6.43 -11.39 1.46
CA PHE A 131 -7.04 -10.33 0.67
C PHE A 131 -6.20 -9.95 -0.56
N TRP A 132 -4.89 -9.82 -0.39
CA TRP A 132 -3.98 -9.41 -1.48
C TRP A 132 -3.56 -10.55 -2.40
N SER A 133 -3.77 -11.80 -2.00
CA SER A 133 -3.28 -12.98 -2.72
C SER A 133 -4.20 -13.47 -3.84
N GLN A 134 -5.37 -12.85 -4.04
CA GLN A 134 -6.40 -13.44 -4.91
C GLN A 134 -7.13 -12.42 -5.78
N GLY A 135 -7.60 -12.92 -6.93
CA GLY A 135 -8.64 -12.31 -7.74
C GLY A 135 -8.37 -10.88 -8.19
N TYR A 136 -9.29 -10.00 -7.85
CA TYR A 136 -9.36 -8.63 -8.34
C TYR A 136 -8.28 -7.73 -7.73
N GLN A 137 -8.00 -7.92 -6.45
CA GLN A 137 -7.04 -7.14 -5.65
C GLN A 137 -5.62 -7.34 -6.17
N LEU A 138 -5.24 -8.60 -6.41
CA LEU A 138 -3.93 -8.94 -6.93
C LEU A 138 -3.73 -8.34 -8.33
N LYS A 139 -4.74 -8.46 -9.20
CA LYS A 139 -4.69 -7.90 -10.55
C LYS A 139 -4.52 -6.38 -10.53
N TRP A 140 -5.30 -5.67 -9.71
CA TRP A 140 -5.18 -4.22 -9.55
C TRP A 140 -3.77 -3.81 -9.09
N LEU A 141 -3.18 -4.54 -8.14
CA LEU A 141 -1.84 -4.25 -7.64
C LEU A 141 -0.77 -4.51 -8.71
N GLN A 142 -0.91 -5.60 -9.49
CA GLN A 142 0.00 -5.93 -10.59
C GLN A 142 -0.02 -4.86 -11.69
N GLU A 143 -1.20 -4.37 -12.06
CA GLU A 143 -1.38 -3.31 -13.05
C GLU A 143 -0.69 -2.01 -12.60
N ASN A 144 -0.96 -1.58 -11.36
CA ASN A 144 -0.35 -0.39 -10.79
C ASN A 144 1.18 -0.51 -10.64
N ALA A 145 1.68 -1.67 -10.19
CA ALA A 145 3.12 -1.90 -10.08
C ALA A 145 3.81 -1.88 -11.46
N THR A 146 3.16 -2.47 -12.47
CA THR A 146 3.69 -2.49 -13.85
C THR A 146 3.68 -1.08 -14.47
N GLU A 147 2.59 -0.32 -14.30
CA GLU A 147 2.51 1.07 -14.75
C GLU A 147 3.58 1.93 -14.06
N PHE A 148 3.71 1.82 -12.74
CA PHE A 148 4.75 2.51 -11.98
C PHE A 148 6.16 2.16 -12.47
N SER A 149 6.47 0.88 -12.72
CA SER A 149 7.77 0.47 -13.24
C SER A 149 8.11 1.08 -14.60
N LYS A 150 7.12 1.31 -15.47
CA LYS A 150 7.34 1.98 -16.77
C LYS A 150 7.75 3.44 -16.60
N HIS A 151 7.17 4.12 -15.60
CA HIS A 151 7.40 5.54 -15.30
C HIS A 151 8.42 5.78 -14.18
N LEU A 152 9.07 4.74 -13.65
CA LEU A 152 10.00 4.84 -12.51
C LEU A 152 11.11 5.89 -12.69
N LYS A 153 11.54 6.14 -13.93
CA LYS A 153 12.54 7.18 -14.23
C LYS A 153 12.08 8.59 -13.81
N GLU A 154 10.78 8.87 -13.92
CA GLU A 154 10.17 10.15 -13.55
C GLU A 154 10.16 10.34 -12.04
N TYR A 155 9.98 9.25 -11.28
CA TYR A 155 9.90 9.27 -9.82
C TYR A 155 11.26 9.10 -9.12
N ARG A 156 12.37 9.06 -9.86
CA ARG A 156 13.71 8.79 -9.32
C ARG A 156 14.09 9.72 -8.15
N LYS A 157 13.70 10.99 -8.24
CA LYS A 157 13.96 11.98 -7.19
C LYS A 157 13.23 11.62 -5.90
N GLU A 158 11.91 11.43 -5.96
CA GLU A 158 11.07 11.05 -4.81
C GLU A 158 11.54 9.74 -4.17
N VAL A 159 11.92 8.76 -4.99
CA VAL A 159 12.47 7.48 -4.52
C VAL A 159 13.79 7.67 -3.77
N THR A 160 14.70 8.50 -4.29
CA THR A 160 16.00 8.74 -3.65
C THR A 160 15.85 9.54 -2.36
N GLU A 161 14.92 10.50 -2.32
CA GLU A 161 14.60 11.27 -1.11
C GLU A 161 14.03 10.38 0.00
N TRP A 162 13.19 9.40 -0.35
CA TRP A 162 12.68 8.44 0.61
C TRP A 162 13.75 7.47 1.10
N ASP A 163 14.59 6.95 0.20
CA ASP A 163 15.70 6.04 0.57
C ASP A 163 16.73 6.71 1.51
N ALA A 164 16.76 8.05 1.57
CA ALA A 164 17.68 8.81 2.40
C ALA A 164 17.17 9.10 3.83
N GLN A 165 15.91 8.77 4.14
CA GLN A 165 15.29 8.94 5.47
C GLN A 165 15.55 7.75 6.39
#